data_AF-A0A7X7SC30-F1
#
_entry.id   AF-A0A7X7SC30-F1
#
_cell.length_a   1.000
_cell.length_b   1.000
_cell.length_c   1.000
_cell.angle_alpha   90.00
_cell.angle_beta   90.00
_cell.angle_gamma   90.00
#
_symmetry.space_group_name_H-M   'P 1'
#
loop_
_entity.id
_entity.type
_entity.pdbx_description
1 polymer ?
#
loop_
_entity_poly.entity_id
_entity_poly.type
_entity_poly.pdbx_seq_one_letter_code
_entity_poly.pdbx_strand_id
1 'polypeptide(L)'
;MSLWTILILSLLVSGMVYEMHIQSGITSYSRKRLKAQAAARGGAEYAKFLLAKSFDTSAFEEADLEKESFRVLSKNLERGIAVTGIEVEMGESTARVDILPEAGRRNVNRLEDEDWEELLDQAGVPEESWPELIDCFMDFTDDNDEHGLNGAEKDDAFYKEAGYPPKNVPLDTVDELLLIKGFTKEIVYGGPPADPRGEPLRGIAHLLTTFGDGKVNVNTASREVLLTLTSGGKMMDEWVVDDLIRLRMGEDELPNTKDDGFGSVQEAIRQSGMDPALADKISVSDRTFVRVVSIGENHGVRMGVWAVFEVGRNLVTPIYWREEQMQ
;
A
#
# COMPACT_ATOMS: atom_id res chain seq x y z
N MET A 1 -3.62 68.70 6.49
CA MET A 1 -3.16 68.04 5.24
C MET A 1 -2.06 67.00 5.51
N SER A 2 -1.01 67.31 6.29
CA SER A 2 0.09 66.37 6.58
C SER A 2 -0.29 65.09 7.36
N LEU A 3 -1.28 65.14 8.25
CA LEU A 3 -1.71 63.95 9.02
C LEU A 3 -2.36 62.89 8.12
N TRP A 4 -3.22 63.31 7.19
CA TRP A 4 -3.91 62.42 6.26
C TRP A 4 -2.95 61.78 5.27
N THR A 5 -1.94 62.52 4.80
CA THR A 5 -0.91 61.95 3.93
C THR A 5 -0.08 60.89 4.66
N ILE A 6 0.25 61.10 5.93
CA ILE A 6 0.99 60.11 6.73
C ILE A 6 0.12 58.87 6.95
N LEU A 7 -1.17 59.04 7.30
CA LEU A 7 -2.07 57.91 7.53
C LEU A 7 -2.26 57.05 6.28
N ILE A 8 -2.48 57.67 5.12
CA ILE A 8 -2.62 56.96 3.84
C ILE A 8 -1.30 56.25 3.47
N LEU A 9 -0.15 56.91 3.65
CA LEU A 9 1.15 56.31 3.36
C LEU A 9 1.44 55.12 4.28
N SER A 10 1.14 55.22 5.57
CA SER A 10 1.31 54.13 6.54
C SER A 10 0.42 52.93 6.23
N LEU A 11 -0.84 53.16 5.83
CA LEU A 11 -1.73 52.09 5.39
C LEU A 11 -1.21 51.40 4.12
N LEU A 12 -0.69 52.16 3.16
CA LEU A 12 -0.11 51.63 1.93
C LEU A 12 1.14 50.78 2.23
N VAL A 13 2.07 51.31 3.04
CA VAL A 13 3.27 50.57 3.45
C VAL A 13 2.90 49.30 4.22
N SER A 14 1.93 49.36 5.13
CA SER A 14 1.44 48.20 5.87
C SER A 14 0.87 47.13 4.93
N GLY A 15 0.07 47.55 3.94
CA GLY A 15 -0.46 46.65 2.91
C GLY A 15 0.64 45.96 2.09
N MET A 16 1.66 46.72 1.66
CA MET A 16 2.81 46.16 0.94
C MET A 16 3.62 45.18 1.79
N VAL A 17 3.87 45.50 3.06
CA VAL A 17 4.60 44.60 3.97
C VAL A 17 3.82 43.30 4.18
N TYR A 18 2.49 43.39 4.33
CA TYR A 18 1.63 42.21 4.44
C TYR A 18 1.70 41.34 3.18
N GLU A 19 1.55 41.93 1.99
CA GLU A 19 1.67 41.20 0.72
C GLU A 19 3.04 40.55 0.57
N MET A 20 4.13 41.27 0.86
CA MET A 20 5.49 40.72 0.80
C MET A 20 5.69 39.55 1.77
N HIS A 21 5.12 39.62 2.98
CA HIS A 21 5.19 38.52 3.93
C HIS A 21 4.47 37.27 3.42
N ILE A 22 3.27 37.43 2.85
CA ILE A 22 2.52 36.33 2.24
C ILE A 22 3.27 35.75 1.04
N GLN A 23 3.74 36.59 0.12
CA GLN A 23 4.47 36.16 -1.07
C GLN A 23 5.79 35.45 -0.74
N SER A 24 6.51 35.94 0.27
CA SER A 24 7.71 35.28 0.79
C SER A 24 7.39 33.89 1.37
N GLY A 25 6.31 33.78 2.14
CA GLY A 25 5.82 32.51 2.68
C GLY A 25 5.48 31.50 1.58
N ILE A 26 4.70 31.92 0.58
CA ILE A 26 4.30 31.08 -0.56
C ILE A 26 5.53 30.64 -1.37
N THR A 27 6.47 31.55 -1.64
CA THR A 27 7.69 31.25 -2.40
C THR A 27 8.59 30.28 -1.65
N SER A 28 8.78 30.50 -0.34
CA SER A 28 9.54 29.62 0.54
C SER A 28 8.91 28.22 0.56
N TYR A 29 7.59 28.13 0.74
CA TYR A 29 6.85 26.88 0.75
C TYR A 29 6.96 26.15 -0.61
N SER A 30 6.77 26.86 -1.72
CA SER A 30 6.90 26.30 -3.07
C SER A 30 8.29 25.69 -3.30
N ARG A 31 9.36 26.39 -2.89
CA ARG A 31 10.73 25.87 -2.96
C ARG A 31 10.93 24.63 -2.10
N LYS A 32 10.44 24.64 -0.85
CA LYS A 32 10.53 23.47 0.05
C LYS A 32 9.78 22.27 -0.53
N ARG A 33 8.59 22.50 -1.08
CA ARG A 33 7.78 21.45 -1.74
C ARG A 33 8.51 20.83 -2.92
N LEU A 34 9.13 21.63 -3.78
CA LEU A 34 9.94 21.11 -4.90
C LEU A 34 11.13 20.27 -4.42
N LYS A 35 11.82 20.71 -3.35
CA LYS A 35 12.92 19.92 -2.74
C LYS A 35 12.42 18.60 -2.14
N ALA A 36 11.30 18.63 -1.40
CA ALA A 36 10.68 17.44 -0.83
C ALA A 36 10.22 16.46 -1.93
N GLN A 37 9.62 16.98 -3.02
CA GLN A 37 9.22 16.16 -4.17
C GLN A 37 10.43 15.53 -4.85
N ALA A 38 11.50 16.29 -5.07
CA ALA A 38 12.74 15.75 -5.64
C ALA A 38 13.36 14.66 -4.74
N ALA A 39 13.32 14.85 -3.42
CA ALA A 39 13.78 13.85 -2.46
C ALA A 39 12.93 12.57 -2.50
N ALA A 40 11.60 12.68 -2.54
CA ALA A 40 10.69 11.54 -2.66
C ALA A 40 10.92 10.75 -3.97
N ARG A 41 11.10 11.44 -5.10
CA ARG A 41 11.46 10.80 -6.37
C ARG A 41 12.81 10.11 -6.30
N GLY A 42 13.79 10.77 -5.68
CA GLY A 42 15.12 10.20 -5.48
C GLY A 42 15.08 8.95 -4.61
N GLY A 43 14.25 8.92 -3.56
CA GLY A 43 14.06 7.73 -2.73
C GLY A 43 13.41 6.57 -3.50
N ALA A 44 12.45 6.86 -4.38
CA ALA A 44 11.88 5.85 -5.27
C ALA A 44 12.90 5.30 -6.29
N GLU A 45 13.76 6.15 -6.86
CA GLU A 45 14.86 5.70 -7.73
C GLU A 45 15.93 4.92 -6.95
N TYR A 46 16.20 5.28 -5.69
CA TYR A 46 17.07 4.50 -4.82
C TYR A 46 16.50 3.10 -4.54
N ALA A 47 15.20 2.98 -4.30
CA ALA A 47 14.54 1.68 -4.18
C ALA A 47 14.65 0.85 -5.45
N LYS A 48 14.42 1.46 -6.62
CA LYS A 48 14.60 0.81 -7.91
C LYS A 48 16.04 0.32 -8.12
N PHE A 49 17.02 1.13 -7.71
CA PHE A 49 18.43 0.74 -7.73
C PHE A 49 18.71 -0.46 -6.82
N LEU A 50 18.19 -0.47 -5.59
CA LEU A 50 18.29 -1.61 -4.66
C LEU A 50 17.69 -2.89 -5.26
N LEU A 51 16.48 -2.81 -5.83
CA LEU A 51 15.83 -3.93 -6.51
C LEU A 51 16.62 -4.41 -7.72
N ALA A 52 17.24 -3.52 -8.49
CA ALA A 52 18.10 -3.91 -9.60
C ALA A 52 19.39 -4.59 -9.12
N LYS A 53 19.93 -4.18 -7.96
CA LYS A 53 21.11 -4.79 -7.36
C LYS A 53 20.83 -6.15 -6.71
N SER A 54 19.60 -6.42 -6.32
CA SER A 54 19.20 -7.75 -5.82
C SER A 54 19.27 -8.85 -6.89
N PHE A 55 19.51 -8.52 -8.17
CA PHE A 55 19.70 -9.52 -9.23
C PHE A 55 21.13 -10.09 -9.28
N ASP A 56 22.13 -9.36 -8.80
CA ASP A 56 23.54 -9.72 -8.96
C ASP A 56 24.22 -9.96 -7.60
N THR A 57 23.85 -11.09 -6.99
CA THR A 57 24.36 -11.51 -5.68
C THR A 57 25.83 -11.99 -5.73
N SER A 58 26.42 -12.06 -6.93
CA SER A 58 27.82 -12.43 -7.14
C SER A 58 28.81 -11.28 -6.93
N ALA A 59 28.34 -10.03 -6.87
CA ALA A 59 29.17 -8.84 -6.71
C ALA A 59 29.60 -8.54 -5.26
N PHE A 60 29.37 -9.44 -4.31
CA PHE A 60 29.45 -9.15 -2.87
C PHE A 60 30.68 -9.74 -2.13
N GLU A 61 31.81 -9.92 -2.81
CA GLU A 61 33.05 -10.45 -2.21
C GLU A 61 33.96 -9.42 -1.51
N GLU A 62 33.55 -8.16 -1.30
CA GLU A 62 34.41 -7.19 -0.61
C GLU A 62 34.08 -7.00 0.88
N ALA A 63 35.13 -7.11 1.71
CA ALA A 63 35.15 -7.01 3.17
C ALA A 63 35.04 -5.57 3.69
N ASP A 64 34.02 -4.82 3.27
CA ASP A 64 33.77 -3.44 3.70
C ASP A 64 32.46 -3.35 4.49
N LEU A 65 32.53 -2.93 5.75
CA LEU A 65 31.40 -2.94 6.68
C LEU A 65 30.24 -2.00 6.25
N GLU A 66 30.52 -0.90 5.54
CA GLU A 66 29.48 -0.02 4.99
C GLU A 66 28.70 -0.68 3.84
N LYS A 67 29.31 -1.66 3.14
CA LYS A 67 28.62 -2.46 2.12
C LYS A 67 27.76 -3.57 2.72
N GLU A 68 27.91 -3.84 4.02
CA GLU A 68 27.20 -4.92 4.70
C GLU A 68 25.70 -4.65 4.80
N SER A 69 25.30 -3.48 5.31
CA SER A 69 23.87 -3.11 5.40
C SER A 69 23.21 -3.15 4.03
N PHE A 70 23.86 -2.52 3.03
CA PHE A 70 23.37 -2.54 1.65
C PHE A 70 23.18 -3.96 1.09
N ARG A 71 24.12 -4.87 1.38
CA ARG A 71 24.06 -6.28 0.99
C ARG A 71 22.89 -6.99 1.66
N VAL A 72 22.67 -6.75 2.96
CA VAL A 72 21.55 -7.33 3.70
C VAL A 72 20.22 -6.89 3.09
N LEU A 73 20.03 -5.59 2.84
CA LEU A 73 18.82 -5.07 2.19
C LEU A 73 18.60 -5.72 0.82
N SER A 74 19.65 -5.76 -0.01
CA SER A 74 19.56 -6.36 -1.35
C SER A 74 19.21 -7.85 -1.31
N LYS A 75 19.78 -8.59 -0.35
CA LYS A 75 19.50 -10.03 -0.18
C LYS A 75 18.10 -10.29 0.37
N ASN A 76 17.60 -9.44 1.26
CA ASN A 76 16.22 -9.52 1.74
C ASN A 76 15.24 -9.28 0.60
N LEU A 77 15.47 -8.27 -0.24
CA LEU A 77 14.67 -8.03 -1.43
C LEU A 77 14.75 -9.19 -2.43
N GLU A 78 15.92 -9.79 -2.64
CA GLU A 78 16.07 -11.00 -3.48
C GLU A 78 15.20 -12.15 -2.99
N ARG A 79 15.13 -12.34 -1.67
CA ARG A 79 14.32 -13.35 -0.98
C ARG A 79 12.83 -12.99 -0.91
N GLY A 80 12.41 -11.82 -1.40
CA GLY A 80 11.03 -11.34 -1.32
C GLY A 80 10.61 -10.91 0.09
N ILE A 81 11.56 -10.46 0.90
CA ILE A 81 11.32 -9.88 2.23
C ILE A 81 11.23 -8.36 2.08
N ALA A 82 10.31 -7.75 2.82
CA ALA A 82 10.12 -6.31 2.85
C ALA A 82 11.32 -5.61 3.48
N VAL A 83 11.65 -4.43 2.97
CA VAL A 83 12.67 -3.56 3.56
C VAL A 83 12.04 -2.23 3.89
N THR A 84 12.12 -1.80 5.15
CA THR A 84 11.39 -0.62 5.64
C THR A 84 12.28 0.36 6.38
N GLY A 85 11.88 1.64 6.40
CA GLY A 85 12.54 2.68 7.18
C GLY A 85 13.91 3.07 6.67
N ILE A 86 14.22 2.87 5.38
CA ILE A 86 15.51 3.31 4.84
C ILE A 86 15.50 4.83 4.76
N GLU A 87 16.46 5.48 5.42
CA GLU A 87 16.68 6.92 5.29
C GLU A 87 17.75 7.22 4.25
N VAL A 88 17.43 8.09 3.29
CA VAL A 88 18.33 8.53 2.22
C VAL A 88 18.52 10.04 2.33
N GLU A 89 19.75 10.48 2.57
CA GLU A 89 20.10 11.90 2.60
C GLU A 89 20.29 12.47 1.19
N MET A 90 19.68 13.62 0.92
CA MET A 90 19.70 14.32 -0.37
C MET A 90 19.98 15.82 -0.17
N GLY A 91 21.17 16.11 0.35
CA GLY A 91 21.57 17.49 0.69
C GLY A 91 20.82 18.00 1.92
N GLU A 92 19.98 19.01 1.75
CA GLU A 92 19.15 19.57 2.85
C GLU A 92 17.81 18.84 3.03
N SER A 93 17.59 17.76 2.27
CA SER A 93 16.38 16.96 2.29
C SER A 93 16.69 15.52 2.63
N THR A 94 15.69 14.82 3.15
CA THR A 94 15.74 13.39 3.43
C THR A 94 14.60 12.69 2.74
N ALA A 95 14.77 11.41 2.43
CA ALA A 95 13.70 10.54 1.96
C ALA A 95 13.65 9.29 2.84
N ARG A 96 12.49 8.98 3.40
CA ARG A 96 12.20 7.69 4.04
C ARG A 96 11.60 6.75 3.01
N VAL A 97 12.14 5.54 2.87
CA VAL A 97 11.78 4.60 1.82
C VAL A 97 11.39 3.25 2.42
N ASP A 98 10.22 2.77 2.02
CA ASP A 98 9.72 1.42 2.29
C ASP A 98 9.55 0.68 0.95
N ILE A 99 10.01 -0.57 0.90
CA ILE A 99 10.00 -1.46 -0.27
C ILE A 99 9.26 -2.74 0.15
N LEU A 100 8.04 -2.89 -0.34
CA LEU A 100 7.07 -3.86 0.14
C LEU A 100 6.54 -4.70 -1.04
N PRO A 101 6.78 -6.01 -1.08
CA PRO A 101 6.12 -6.88 -2.05
C PRO A 101 4.59 -6.73 -2.03
N GLU A 102 3.97 -6.61 -3.20
CA GLU A 102 2.51 -6.51 -3.33
C GLU A 102 1.80 -7.79 -2.84
N ALA A 103 2.48 -8.94 -2.91
CA ALA A 103 2.02 -10.21 -2.35
C ALA A 103 1.83 -10.18 -0.82
N GLY A 104 2.29 -9.15 -0.11
CA GLY A 104 1.91 -8.91 1.29
C GLY A 104 0.46 -8.45 1.49
N ARG A 105 -0.33 -8.34 0.41
CA ARG A 105 -1.75 -7.99 0.40
C ARG A 105 -2.55 -9.01 -0.40
N ARG A 106 -3.87 -8.96 -0.27
CA ARG A 106 -4.79 -9.86 -0.98
C ARG A 106 -5.03 -9.35 -2.39
N ASN A 107 -4.84 -10.21 -3.41
CA ASN A 107 -5.25 -9.87 -4.76
C ASN A 107 -6.78 -9.96 -4.85
N VAL A 108 -7.45 -8.82 -5.01
CA VAL A 108 -8.91 -8.69 -5.06
C VAL A 108 -9.52 -9.55 -6.17
N ASN A 109 -8.81 -9.69 -7.29
CA ASN A 109 -9.27 -10.48 -8.46
C ASN A 109 -9.12 -12.00 -8.27
N ARG A 110 -8.65 -12.44 -7.09
CA ARG A 110 -8.39 -13.85 -6.75
C ARG A 110 -9.07 -14.27 -5.45
N LEU A 111 -9.88 -13.38 -4.86
CA LEU A 111 -10.61 -13.69 -3.64
C LEU A 111 -11.74 -14.66 -3.94
N GLU A 112 -11.89 -15.65 -3.07
CA GLU A 112 -13.07 -16.51 -3.02
C GLU A 112 -14.12 -15.92 -2.05
N ASP A 113 -15.35 -16.41 -2.09
CA ASP A 113 -16.45 -15.93 -1.24
C ASP A 113 -16.06 -15.92 0.25
N GLU A 114 -15.44 -17.00 0.74
CA GLU A 114 -14.96 -17.09 2.14
C GLU A 114 -13.90 -16.01 2.47
N ASP A 115 -13.07 -15.61 1.49
CA ASP A 115 -12.08 -14.56 1.71
C ASP A 115 -12.75 -13.17 1.76
N TRP A 116 -13.80 -12.95 0.96
CA TRP A 116 -14.58 -11.72 0.97
C TRP A 116 -15.35 -11.55 2.28
N GLU A 117 -16.03 -12.59 2.75
CA GLU A 117 -16.76 -12.58 4.02
C GLU A 117 -15.84 -12.17 5.17
N GLU A 118 -14.67 -12.80 5.31
CA GLU A 118 -13.70 -12.49 6.34
C GLU A 118 -13.14 -11.06 6.22
N LEU A 119 -12.87 -10.61 5.00
CA LEU A 119 -12.37 -9.26 4.76
C LEU A 119 -13.42 -8.18 5.08
N LEU A 120 -14.70 -8.45 4.80
CA LEU A 120 -15.82 -7.56 5.14
C LEU A 120 -16.09 -7.56 6.65
N ASP A 121 -15.98 -8.71 7.33
CA ASP A 121 -16.08 -8.81 8.78
C ASP A 121 -15.02 -7.97 9.49
N GLN A 122 -13.75 -8.13 9.09
CA GLN A 122 -12.64 -7.35 9.65
C GLN A 122 -12.80 -5.84 9.44
N ALA A 123 -13.44 -5.44 8.33
CA ALA A 123 -13.74 -4.04 8.05
C ALA A 123 -14.92 -3.48 8.85
N GLY A 124 -15.69 -4.35 9.53
CA GLY A 124 -16.89 -4.01 10.29
C GLY A 124 -18.14 -3.83 9.41
N VAL A 125 -18.14 -4.38 8.20
CA VAL A 125 -19.28 -4.29 7.29
C VAL A 125 -20.37 -5.25 7.76
N PRO A 126 -21.64 -4.81 7.87
CA PRO A 126 -22.72 -5.67 8.34
C PRO A 126 -22.94 -6.91 7.46
N GLU A 127 -23.06 -8.09 8.09
CA GLU A 127 -23.23 -9.41 7.44
C GLU A 127 -24.39 -9.44 6.44
N GLU A 128 -25.47 -8.69 6.68
CA GLU A 128 -26.62 -8.61 5.78
C GLU A 128 -26.29 -8.02 4.41
N SER A 129 -25.19 -7.26 4.30
CA SER A 129 -24.76 -6.62 3.06
C SER A 129 -23.81 -7.49 2.24
N TRP A 130 -23.22 -8.54 2.85
CA TRP A 130 -22.16 -9.32 2.19
C TRP A 130 -22.65 -10.03 0.92
N PRO A 131 -23.83 -10.69 0.88
CA PRO A 131 -24.27 -11.37 -0.33
C PRO A 131 -24.46 -10.43 -1.53
N GLU A 132 -24.96 -9.20 -1.30
CA GLU A 132 -25.09 -8.20 -2.37
C GLU A 132 -23.73 -7.70 -2.84
N LEU A 133 -22.80 -7.40 -1.92
CA LEU A 133 -21.46 -6.92 -2.26
C LEU A 133 -20.65 -7.96 -3.04
N ILE A 134 -20.70 -9.23 -2.60
CA ILE A 134 -19.99 -10.33 -3.25
C ILE A 134 -20.58 -10.60 -4.63
N ASP A 135 -21.90 -10.79 -4.74
CA ASP A 135 -22.55 -11.04 -6.04
C ASP A 135 -22.30 -9.87 -7.01
N CYS A 136 -22.42 -8.61 -6.56
CA CYS A 136 -22.15 -7.45 -7.41
C CYS A 136 -20.68 -7.34 -7.83
N PHE A 137 -19.73 -7.78 -7.00
CA PHE A 137 -18.31 -7.83 -7.37
C PHE A 137 -18.06 -8.90 -8.45
N MET A 138 -18.66 -10.07 -8.30
CA MET A 138 -18.51 -11.17 -9.26
C MET A 138 -19.09 -10.77 -10.63
N ASP A 139 -20.33 -10.27 -10.66
CA ASP A 139 -20.96 -9.78 -11.89
C ASP A 139 -20.19 -8.61 -12.52
N PHE A 140 -19.52 -7.76 -11.73
CA PHE A 140 -18.75 -6.65 -12.29
C PHE A 140 -17.48 -7.10 -13.03
N THR A 141 -16.92 -8.25 -12.66
CA THR A 141 -15.57 -8.70 -13.07
C THR A 141 -15.56 -9.93 -13.97
N ASP A 142 -16.62 -10.73 -13.98
CA ASP A 142 -16.73 -11.92 -14.81
C ASP A 142 -16.98 -11.59 -16.30
N ASP A 143 -16.80 -12.53 -17.21
CA ASP A 143 -16.88 -12.25 -18.65
C ASP A 143 -18.28 -12.37 -19.27
N ASN A 144 -19.32 -12.60 -18.45
CA ASN A 144 -20.66 -12.87 -18.93
C ASN A 144 -21.61 -11.69 -18.66
N ASP A 145 -22.92 -11.91 -18.80
CA ASP A 145 -23.98 -10.89 -18.63
C ASP A 145 -25.09 -11.46 -17.71
N GLU A 146 -24.84 -12.57 -17.01
CA GLU A 146 -25.75 -13.20 -16.07
C GLU A 146 -25.51 -12.59 -14.69
N HIS A 147 -26.58 -12.20 -14.01
CA HIS A 147 -26.44 -11.63 -12.67
C HIS A 147 -26.69 -12.67 -11.58
N GLY A 148 -25.93 -12.58 -10.49
CA GLY A 148 -26.17 -13.31 -9.25
C GLY A 148 -27.55 -13.03 -8.62
N LEU A 149 -27.88 -13.73 -7.54
CA LEU A 149 -29.18 -13.55 -6.86
C LEU A 149 -29.37 -12.11 -6.36
N ASN A 150 -28.30 -11.52 -5.82
CA ASN A 150 -28.24 -10.14 -5.35
C ASN A 150 -27.30 -9.28 -6.20
N GLY A 151 -26.86 -9.82 -7.33
CA GLY A 151 -25.90 -9.19 -8.23
C GLY A 151 -26.52 -8.07 -9.08
N ALA A 152 -25.70 -7.48 -9.93
CA ALA A 152 -26.10 -6.39 -10.80
C ALA A 152 -25.29 -6.38 -12.10
N GLU A 153 -26.04 -6.37 -13.21
CA GLU A 153 -25.51 -6.32 -14.56
C GLU A 153 -25.85 -5.02 -15.28
N LYS A 154 -25.42 -4.85 -16.53
CA LYS A 154 -25.66 -3.62 -17.33
C LYS A 154 -27.11 -3.09 -17.34
N ASP A 155 -28.09 -3.98 -17.13
CA ASP A 155 -29.51 -3.63 -17.11
C ASP A 155 -30.04 -3.20 -15.74
N ASP A 156 -29.25 -3.31 -14.67
CA ASP A 156 -29.58 -2.81 -13.33
C ASP A 156 -29.75 -1.28 -13.33
N ALA A 157 -30.63 -0.79 -12.47
CA ALA A 157 -30.93 0.63 -12.35
C ALA A 157 -29.70 1.47 -11.95
N PHE A 158 -28.82 0.93 -11.09
CA PHE A 158 -27.58 1.57 -10.65
C PHE A 158 -26.67 1.88 -11.85
N TYR A 159 -26.35 0.90 -12.68
CA TYR A 159 -25.47 1.09 -13.83
C TYR A 159 -26.11 1.95 -14.93
N LYS A 160 -27.43 1.83 -15.12
CA LYS A 160 -28.20 2.73 -16.00
C LYS A 160 -28.12 4.19 -15.58
N GLU A 161 -28.20 4.48 -14.28
CA GLU A 161 -28.08 5.83 -13.74
C GLU A 161 -26.63 6.32 -13.76
N ALA A 162 -25.67 5.46 -13.41
CA ALA A 162 -24.25 5.78 -13.36
C ALA A 162 -23.66 6.05 -14.76
N GLY A 163 -24.28 5.52 -15.81
CA GLY A 163 -23.92 5.78 -17.21
C GLY A 163 -22.72 4.97 -17.70
N TYR A 164 -22.38 3.88 -17.02
CA TYR A 164 -21.37 2.91 -17.43
C TYR A 164 -21.85 1.49 -17.13
N PRO A 165 -21.48 0.49 -17.94
CA PRO A 165 -21.76 -0.91 -17.65
C PRO A 165 -20.74 -1.49 -16.64
N PRO A 166 -21.05 -2.65 -16.04
CA PRO A 166 -20.06 -3.59 -15.53
C PRO A 166 -18.86 -3.76 -16.46
N LYS A 167 -17.68 -3.97 -15.87
CA LYS A 167 -16.41 -3.95 -16.61
C LYS A 167 -16.16 -5.24 -17.40
N ASN A 168 -16.67 -6.35 -16.86
CA ASN A 168 -16.61 -7.72 -17.36
C ASN A 168 -15.17 -8.23 -17.60
N VAL A 169 -14.24 -7.68 -16.82
CA VAL A 169 -12.83 -8.08 -16.73
C VAL A 169 -12.32 -7.78 -15.32
N PRO A 170 -11.20 -8.39 -14.89
CA PRO A 170 -10.56 -8.07 -13.62
C PRO A 170 -10.29 -6.58 -13.40
N LEU A 171 -10.26 -6.18 -12.12
CA LEU A 171 -9.92 -4.82 -11.72
C LEU A 171 -8.46 -4.52 -12.05
N ASP A 172 -8.21 -3.35 -12.63
CA ASP A 172 -6.89 -2.75 -12.84
C ASP A 172 -6.42 -2.04 -11.57
N THR A 173 -7.35 -1.42 -10.83
CA THR A 173 -7.04 -0.71 -9.57
C THR A 173 -8.05 -1.02 -8.47
N VAL A 174 -7.62 -0.97 -7.21
CA VAL A 174 -8.51 -1.14 -6.05
C VAL A 174 -9.60 -0.07 -6.00
N ASP A 175 -9.34 1.13 -6.54
CA ASP A 175 -10.29 2.24 -6.56
C ASP A 175 -11.53 1.94 -7.44
N GLU A 176 -11.42 1.00 -8.38
CA GLU A 176 -12.55 0.56 -9.20
C GLU A 176 -13.63 -0.15 -8.39
N LEU A 177 -13.36 -0.59 -7.16
CA LEU A 177 -14.41 -1.06 -6.25
C LEU A 177 -15.52 -0.01 -6.08
N LEU A 178 -15.21 1.28 -6.13
CA LEU A 178 -16.21 2.36 -6.03
C LEU A 178 -17.15 2.47 -7.23
N LEU A 179 -16.87 1.73 -8.31
CA LEU A 179 -17.74 1.63 -9.49
C LEU A 179 -18.75 0.48 -9.36
N ILE A 180 -18.59 -0.37 -8.34
CA ILE A 180 -19.44 -1.52 -8.12
C ILE A 180 -20.60 -1.10 -7.22
N LYS A 181 -21.81 -1.55 -7.58
CA LYS A 181 -23.00 -1.33 -6.76
C LYS A 181 -22.77 -1.79 -5.32
N GLY A 182 -23.18 -0.97 -4.36
CA GLY A 182 -23.06 -1.26 -2.92
C GLY A 182 -21.72 -0.84 -2.28
N PHE A 183 -20.61 -0.81 -3.03
CA PHE A 183 -19.31 -0.42 -2.47
C PHE A 183 -19.22 1.09 -2.26
N THR A 184 -19.27 1.51 -0.99
CA THR A 184 -19.15 2.91 -0.60
C THR A 184 -17.70 3.31 -0.30
N LYS A 185 -17.45 4.62 -0.18
CA LYS A 185 -16.13 5.13 0.23
C LYS A 185 -15.74 4.66 1.62
N GLU A 186 -16.71 4.51 2.51
CA GLU A 186 -16.52 4.06 3.87
C GLU A 186 -16.15 2.57 3.92
N ILE A 187 -16.74 1.74 3.05
CA ILE A 187 -16.34 0.33 2.91
C ILE A 187 -14.92 0.24 2.32
N VAL A 188 -14.63 1.02 1.26
CA VAL A 188 -13.34 0.91 0.55
C VAL A 188 -12.19 1.52 1.37
N TYR A 189 -12.32 2.75 1.87
CA TYR A 189 -11.22 3.48 2.53
C TYR A 189 -11.39 3.64 4.04
N GLY A 190 -12.50 3.17 4.60
CA GLY A 190 -12.83 3.43 5.99
C GLY A 190 -13.47 4.79 6.17
N GLY A 191 -14.17 4.97 7.29
CA GLY A 191 -14.86 6.21 7.55
C GLY A 191 -15.67 6.21 8.84
N PRO A 192 -16.15 7.39 9.25
CA PRO A 192 -17.08 7.48 10.36
C PRO A 192 -18.34 6.66 10.04
N PRO A 193 -18.99 6.09 11.06
CA PRO A 193 -20.23 5.33 10.86
C PRO A 193 -21.34 6.24 10.29
N ALA A 194 -22.23 5.65 9.49
CA ALA A 194 -23.41 6.36 8.98
C ALA A 194 -24.36 6.79 10.12
N ASP A 195 -24.51 5.95 11.14
CA ASP A 195 -25.11 6.32 12.43
C ASP A 195 -24.01 6.81 13.37
N PRO A 196 -24.07 8.04 13.92
CA PRO A 196 -23.12 8.53 14.93
C PRO A 196 -22.92 7.63 16.16
N ARG A 197 -23.77 6.63 16.38
CA ARG A 197 -23.65 5.62 17.44
C ARG A 197 -23.07 4.28 17.00
N GLY A 198 -22.85 4.09 15.69
CA GLY A 198 -22.25 2.89 15.13
C GLY A 198 -20.73 2.84 15.32
N GLU A 199 -20.15 1.70 14.98
CA GLU A 199 -18.69 1.55 14.91
C GLU A 199 -18.20 2.05 13.53
N PRO A 200 -17.06 2.77 13.47
CA PRO A 200 -16.50 3.20 12.20
C PRO A 200 -16.06 2.00 11.36
N LEU A 201 -16.23 2.11 10.05
CA LEU A 201 -15.68 1.13 9.11
C LEU A 201 -14.18 1.35 8.99
N ARG A 202 -13.41 0.25 9.01
CA ARG A 202 -11.94 0.32 8.93
C ARG A 202 -11.44 0.54 7.50
N GLY A 203 -12.25 0.16 6.52
CA GLY A 203 -11.86 0.14 5.12
C GLY A 203 -11.15 -1.15 4.73
N ILE A 204 -11.19 -1.50 3.45
CA ILE A 204 -10.57 -2.72 2.91
C ILE A 204 -9.41 -2.42 1.94
N ALA A 205 -9.31 -1.20 1.40
CA ALA A 205 -8.37 -0.88 0.34
C ALA A 205 -6.90 -1.06 0.73
N HIS A 206 -6.56 -0.87 2.02
CA HIS A 206 -5.20 -1.06 2.51
C HIS A 206 -4.80 -2.54 2.61
N LEU A 207 -5.76 -3.47 2.58
CA LEU A 207 -5.55 -4.91 2.59
C LEU A 207 -5.42 -5.49 1.17
N LEU A 208 -5.85 -4.73 0.16
CA LEU A 208 -6.03 -5.21 -1.21
C LEU A 208 -4.92 -4.77 -2.16
N THR A 209 -4.78 -5.55 -3.22
CA THR A 209 -4.00 -5.25 -4.43
C THR A 209 -4.69 -5.84 -5.65
N THR A 210 -4.34 -5.39 -6.85
CA THR A 210 -4.73 -6.02 -8.13
C THR A 210 -3.58 -6.82 -8.75
N PHE A 211 -2.39 -6.80 -8.12
CA PHE A 211 -1.16 -7.41 -8.61
C PHE A 211 -0.91 -8.80 -7.99
N GLY A 212 -0.18 -9.65 -8.71
CA GLY A 212 0.26 -10.96 -8.23
C GLY A 212 -0.68 -12.12 -8.55
N ASP A 213 -0.30 -13.33 -8.15
CA ASP A 213 -1.03 -14.57 -8.46
C ASP A 213 -2.16 -14.92 -7.46
N GLY A 214 -2.26 -14.16 -6.37
CA GLY A 214 -3.23 -14.36 -5.28
C GLY A 214 -2.63 -14.96 -4.01
N LYS A 215 -1.40 -15.46 -4.04
CA LYS A 215 -0.74 -16.00 -2.85
C LYS A 215 -0.25 -14.88 -1.93
N VAL A 216 -0.42 -15.10 -0.64
CA VAL A 216 0.01 -14.13 0.39
C VAL A 216 1.44 -14.41 0.85
N ASN A 217 2.33 -13.45 0.67
CA ASN A 217 3.70 -13.52 1.15
C ASN A 217 3.78 -13.23 2.67
N VAL A 218 3.91 -14.28 3.47
CA VAL A 218 3.89 -14.21 4.94
C VAL A 218 5.07 -13.43 5.54
N ASN A 219 6.18 -13.31 4.80
CA ASN A 219 7.31 -12.47 5.22
C ASN A 219 6.98 -10.97 5.19
N THR A 220 5.87 -10.59 4.57
CA THR A 220 5.54 -9.18 4.29
C THR A 220 4.11 -8.80 4.65
N ALA A 221 3.21 -9.77 4.76
CA ALA A 221 1.81 -9.54 5.05
C ALA A 221 1.57 -8.85 6.39
N SER A 222 0.59 -7.95 6.44
CA SER A 222 0.16 -7.35 7.72
C SER A 222 -0.62 -8.36 8.55
N ARG A 223 -0.82 -8.06 9.84
CA ARG A 223 -1.66 -8.87 10.74
C ARG A 223 -3.04 -9.10 10.14
N GLU A 224 -3.67 -8.02 9.68
CA GLU A 224 -5.02 -8.04 9.10
C GLU A 224 -5.05 -8.91 7.84
N VAL A 225 -4.08 -8.75 6.93
CA VAL A 225 -3.99 -9.62 5.74
C VAL A 225 -3.82 -11.09 6.11
N LEU A 226 -3.01 -11.42 7.12
CA LEU A 226 -2.83 -12.80 7.57
C LEU A 226 -4.12 -13.40 8.16
N LEU A 227 -4.90 -12.60 8.91
CA LEU A 227 -6.18 -13.03 9.46
C LEU A 227 -7.22 -13.30 8.38
N THR A 228 -7.14 -12.65 7.22
CA THR A 228 -8.04 -12.95 6.08
C THR A 228 -7.81 -14.32 5.44
N LEU A 229 -6.74 -15.05 5.80
CA LEU A 229 -6.48 -16.38 5.24
C LEU A 229 -7.33 -17.42 5.95
N THR A 230 -8.30 -17.99 5.23
CA THR A 230 -9.21 -19.03 5.74
C THR A 230 -8.85 -20.42 5.18
N SER A 231 -9.00 -21.44 6.03
CA SER A 231 -8.87 -22.86 5.68
C SER A 231 -10.09 -23.64 6.20
N GLY A 232 -10.91 -24.15 5.28
CA GLY A 232 -12.13 -24.88 5.63
C GLY A 232 -13.12 -24.06 6.47
N GLY A 233 -13.34 -22.80 6.09
CA GLY A 233 -14.23 -21.87 6.80
C GLY A 233 -13.72 -21.41 8.18
N LYS A 234 -12.42 -21.56 8.47
CA LYS A 234 -11.82 -21.06 9.71
C LYS A 234 -10.71 -20.07 9.43
N MET A 235 -10.79 -18.91 10.06
CA MET A 235 -9.69 -17.94 10.13
C MET A 235 -8.47 -18.53 10.85
N MET A 236 -7.31 -17.96 10.56
CA MET A 236 -6.08 -18.27 11.29
C MET A 236 -6.19 -17.78 12.74
N ASP A 237 -5.79 -18.62 13.70
CA ASP A 237 -5.76 -18.20 15.10
C ASP A 237 -4.79 -17.02 15.31
N GLU A 238 -5.18 -16.06 16.16
CA GLU A 238 -4.38 -14.86 16.44
C GLU A 238 -2.96 -15.16 16.94
N TRP A 239 -2.79 -16.22 17.74
CA TRP A 239 -1.47 -16.60 18.27
C TRP A 239 -0.52 -17.11 17.17
N VAL A 240 -1.05 -17.76 16.12
CA VAL A 240 -0.28 -18.17 14.95
C VAL A 240 0.20 -16.94 14.18
N VAL A 241 -0.68 -15.94 14.02
CA VAL A 241 -0.35 -14.67 13.35
C VAL A 241 0.72 -13.90 14.12
N ASP A 242 0.58 -13.82 15.45
CA ASP A 242 1.56 -13.16 16.31
C ASP A 242 2.93 -13.88 16.23
N ASP A 243 2.95 -15.22 16.21
CA ASP A 243 4.18 -15.98 15.99
C ASP A 243 4.77 -15.76 14.59
N LEU A 244 3.97 -15.69 13.53
CA LEU A 244 4.49 -15.37 12.19
C LEU A 244 5.17 -14.00 12.14
N ILE A 245 4.54 -12.98 12.72
CA ILE A 245 5.07 -11.61 12.75
C ILE A 245 6.35 -11.54 13.59
N ARG A 246 6.42 -12.27 14.70
CA ARG A 246 7.62 -12.33 15.54
C ARG A 246 8.75 -13.09 14.87
N LEU A 247 8.48 -14.32 14.43
CA LEU A 247 9.49 -15.23 13.89
C LEU A 247 10.08 -14.76 12.56
N ARG A 248 9.33 -14.00 11.75
CA ARG A 248 9.86 -13.42 10.51
C ARG A 248 10.87 -12.29 10.74
N MET A 249 11.01 -11.75 11.96
CA MET A 249 12.06 -10.78 12.31
C MET A 249 13.36 -11.47 12.75
N GLY A 250 13.45 -12.80 12.65
CA GLY A 250 14.63 -13.54 13.08
C GLY A 250 14.76 -13.69 14.60
N GLU A 251 15.95 -14.08 15.05
CA GLU A 251 16.26 -14.28 16.47
C GLU A 251 16.55 -12.95 17.18
N ASP A 252 16.97 -11.93 16.44
CA ASP A 252 17.32 -10.62 16.99
C ASP A 252 16.14 -9.65 17.15
N GLU A 253 14.98 -9.99 16.56
CA GLU A 253 13.75 -9.17 16.54
C GLU A 253 13.97 -7.76 15.98
N LEU A 254 15.00 -7.58 15.14
CA LEU A 254 15.32 -6.32 14.49
C LEU A 254 15.00 -6.40 12.98
N PRO A 255 14.31 -5.41 12.40
CA PRO A 255 14.03 -5.43 10.98
C PRO A 255 15.29 -5.14 10.16
N ASN A 256 15.29 -5.65 8.93
CA ASN A 256 16.34 -5.44 7.92
C ASN A 256 17.67 -6.11 8.28
N THR A 257 17.61 -7.28 8.92
CA THR A 257 18.77 -8.09 9.34
C THR A 257 18.87 -9.35 8.49
N LYS A 258 19.89 -10.17 8.75
CA LYS A 258 20.22 -11.33 7.90
C LYS A 258 19.33 -12.54 8.14
N ASP A 259 18.78 -12.62 9.33
CA ASP A 259 17.93 -13.68 9.85
C ASP A 259 16.44 -13.40 9.65
N ASP A 260 16.10 -12.26 9.05
CA ASP A 260 14.74 -11.96 8.60
C ASP A 260 14.18 -13.03 7.66
N GLY A 261 12.88 -13.26 7.80
CA GLY A 261 12.00 -14.00 6.92
C GLY A 261 12.21 -15.51 6.91
N PHE A 262 11.12 -16.23 6.67
CA PHE A 262 11.14 -17.68 6.43
C PHE A 262 11.78 -18.00 5.08
N GLY A 263 12.55 -19.08 5.01
CA GLY A 263 13.18 -19.57 3.77
C GLY A 263 12.27 -20.47 2.93
N SER A 264 11.21 -21.02 3.51
CA SER A 264 10.22 -21.85 2.82
C SER A 264 8.84 -21.79 3.46
N VAL A 265 7.81 -22.12 2.68
CA VAL A 265 6.43 -22.25 3.18
C VAL A 265 6.35 -23.30 4.30
N GLN A 266 7.04 -24.44 4.14
CA GLN A 266 7.06 -25.51 5.14
C GLN A 266 7.76 -25.10 6.44
N GLU A 267 8.72 -24.20 6.36
CA GLU A 267 9.34 -23.60 7.55
C GLU A 267 8.38 -22.68 8.28
N ALA A 268 7.71 -21.77 7.56
CA ALA A 268 6.70 -20.88 8.15
C ALA A 268 5.61 -21.68 8.87
N ILE A 269 5.07 -22.72 8.22
CA ILE A 269 4.04 -23.61 8.78
C ILE A 269 4.54 -24.32 10.04
N ARG A 270 5.72 -24.96 9.96
CA ARG A 270 6.27 -25.74 11.07
C ARG A 270 6.58 -24.88 12.30
N GLN A 271 7.12 -23.68 12.10
CA GLN A 271 7.53 -22.83 13.21
C GLN A 271 6.34 -22.10 13.87
N SER A 272 5.36 -21.65 13.08
CA SER A 272 4.19 -20.91 13.59
C SER A 272 3.04 -21.80 14.06
N GLY A 273 3.01 -23.08 13.65
CA GLY A 273 1.86 -23.95 13.90
C GLY A 273 0.66 -23.69 12.99
N MET A 274 0.85 -22.93 11.90
CA MET A 274 -0.18 -22.69 10.87
C MET A 274 -0.74 -24.00 10.31
N ASP A 275 -2.03 -23.98 9.94
CA ASP A 275 -2.67 -25.11 9.25
C ASP A 275 -1.96 -25.41 7.91
N PRO A 276 -1.44 -26.63 7.69
CA PRO A 276 -0.83 -27.03 6.42
C PRO A 276 -1.73 -26.87 5.19
N ALA A 277 -3.05 -26.85 5.34
CA ALA A 277 -3.98 -26.62 4.24
C ALA A 277 -3.85 -25.21 3.63
N LEU A 278 -3.27 -24.23 4.34
CA LEU A 278 -2.99 -22.90 3.81
C LEU A 278 -1.75 -22.85 2.91
N ALA A 279 -0.98 -23.93 2.77
CA ALA A 279 0.28 -23.96 2.03
C ALA A 279 0.15 -23.48 0.58
N ASP A 280 -0.99 -23.75 -0.08
CA ASP A 280 -1.23 -23.33 -1.46
C ASP A 280 -1.66 -21.87 -1.59
N LYS A 281 -2.17 -21.26 -0.50
CA LYS A 281 -2.60 -19.85 -0.43
C LYS A 281 -1.47 -18.89 -0.04
N ILE A 282 -0.30 -19.39 0.37
CA ILE A 282 0.81 -18.56 0.84
C ILE A 282 2.09 -18.69 0.00
N SER A 283 2.95 -17.68 0.12
CA SER A 283 4.31 -17.65 -0.40
C SER A 283 5.27 -17.07 0.66
N VAL A 284 6.58 -17.19 0.43
CA VAL A 284 7.61 -16.55 1.28
C VAL A 284 8.56 -15.67 0.49
N SER A 285 8.43 -15.65 -0.84
CA SER A 285 9.43 -15.07 -1.74
C SER A 285 8.86 -14.38 -2.97
N ASP A 286 7.54 -14.27 -3.10
CA ASP A 286 6.97 -13.52 -4.22
C ASP A 286 7.35 -12.05 -4.08
N ARG A 287 8.03 -11.57 -5.14
CA ARG A 287 8.52 -10.21 -5.32
C ARG A 287 8.31 -9.72 -6.75
N THR A 288 7.42 -10.37 -7.51
CA THR A 288 7.15 -10.04 -8.91
C THR A 288 6.68 -8.61 -9.05
N PHE A 289 5.83 -8.18 -8.11
CA PHE A 289 5.37 -6.80 -7.99
C PHE A 289 5.76 -6.25 -6.64
N VAL A 290 6.43 -5.10 -6.63
CA VAL A 290 6.95 -4.47 -5.41
C VAL A 290 6.48 -3.04 -5.34
N ARG A 291 5.79 -2.71 -4.25
CA ARG A 291 5.44 -1.35 -3.87
C ARG A 291 6.64 -0.65 -3.30
N VAL A 292 6.83 0.60 -3.71
CA VAL A 292 7.76 1.53 -3.10
C VAL A 292 6.96 2.71 -2.59
N VAL A 293 7.11 3.00 -1.30
CA VAL A 293 6.61 4.22 -0.67
C VAL A 293 7.83 5.05 -0.30
N SER A 294 7.97 6.22 -0.92
CA SER A 294 9.03 7.17 -0.58
C SER A 294 8.44 8.49 -0.11
N ILE A 295 8.79 8.89 1.11
CA ILE A 295 8.35 10.15 1.71
C ILE A 295 9.56 11.07 1.80
N GLY A 296 9.60 12.08 0.94
CA GLY A 296 10.61 13.13 0.94
C GLY A 296 10.22 14.29 1.84
N GLU A 297 11.18 14.81 2.61
CA GLU A 297 10.98 15.94 3.52
C GLU A 297 11.96 17.10 3.21
N ASN A 298 11.48 18.33 3.32
CA ASN A 298 12.32 19.52 3.42
C ASN A 298 11.72 20.52 4.43
N HIS A 299 12.38 20.68 5.58
CA HIS A 299 11.99 21.64 6.62
C HIS A 299 10.48 21.62 6.95
N GLY A 300 9.94 20.43 7.23
CA GLY A 300 8.53 20.19 7.60
C GLY A 300 7.55 20.11 6.42
N VAL A 301 7.99 20.33 5.18
CA VAL A 301 7.15 20.06 3.99
C VAL A 301 7.44 18.64 3.50
N ARG A 302 6.39 17.82 3.38
CA ARG A 302 6.49 16.42 2.97
C ARG A 302 5.78 16.15 1.64
N MET A 303 6.40 15.33 0.81
CA MET A 303 5.86 14.83 -0.45
C MET A 303 6.05 13.31 -0.49
N GLY A 304 5.06 12.58 -0.97
CA GLY A 304 5.11 11.13 -1.12
C GLY A 304 5.13 10.69 -2.58
N VAL A 305 5.80 9.57 -2.83
CA VAL A 305 5.76 8.80 -4.07
C VAL A 305 5.30 7.39 -3.71
N TRP A 306 4.23 6.92 -4.35
CA TRP A 306 3.76 5.54 -4.33
C TRP A 306 3.96 4.98 -5.73
N ALA A 307 4.87 4.03 -5.84
CA ALA A 307 5.15 3.36 -7.09
C ALA A 307 4.96 1.86 -6.92
N VAL A 308 4.51 1.19 -7.99
CA VAL A 308 4.61 -0.26 -8.09
C VAL A 308 5.55 -0.58 -9.23
N PHE A 309 6.53 -1.43 -8.94
CA PHE A 309 7.48 -1.92 -9.91
C PHE A 309 7.22 -3.39 -10.20
N GLU A 310 7.21 -3.76 -11.48
CA GLU A 310 7.37 -5.13 -11.92
C GLU A 310 8.86 -5.47 -11.91
N VAL A 311 9.22 -6.50 -11.14
CA VAL A 311 10.58 -6.98 -10.98
C VAL A 311 10.73 -8.24 -11.84
N GLY A 312 11.21 -8.03 -13.08
CA GLY A 312 11.53 -9.11 -14.00
C GLY A 312 12.85 -9.81 -13.65
N ARG A 313 13.40 -10.58 -14.58
CA ARG A 313 14.66 -11.30 -14.36
C ARG A 313 15.86 -10.37 -14.13
N ASN A 314 16.01 -9.34 -14.97
CA ASN A 314 17.13 -8.39 -14.97
C ASN A 314 16.67 -6.92 -15.13
N LEU A 315 15.37 -6.64 -15.00
CA LEU A 315 14.81 -5.33 -15.23
C LEU A 315 13.76 -5.02 -14.17
N VAL A 316 13.76 -3.78 -13.68
CA VAL A 316 12.75 -3.23 -12.77
C VAL A 316 11.98 -2.15 -13.52
N THR A 317 10.71 -2.41 -13.82
CA THR A 317 9.86 -1.55 -14.65
C THR A 317 8.78 -0.91 -13.79
N PRO A 318 8.64 0.44 -13.76
CA PRO A 318 7.51 1.07 -13.09
C PRO A 318 6.23 0.80 -13.87
N ILE A 319 5.21 0.27 -13.20
CA ILE A 319 3.88 0.00 -13.77
C ILE A 319 2.80 0.88 -13.16
N TYR A 320 3.06 1.44 -11.98
CA TYR A 320 2.21 2.43 -11.32
C TYR A 320 3.07 3.52 -10.71
N TRP A 321 2.62 4.78 -10.78
CA TRP A 321 3.30 5.92 -10.19
C TRP A 321 2.31 6.99 -9.78
N ARG A 322 2.26 7.32 -8.49
CA ARG A 322 1.48 8.41 -7.93
C ARG A 322 2.36 9.28 -7.05
N GLU A 323 2.21 10.59 -7.18
CA GLU A 323 2.84 11.57 -6.31
C GLU A 323 1.76 12.38 -5.61
N GLU A 324 1.92 12.56 -4.30
CA GLU A 324 0.94 13.32 -3.54
C GLU A 324 1.61 14.11 -2.42
N GLN A 325 0.97 15.20 -2.02
CA GLN A 325 1.43 15.99 -0.90
C GLN A 325 0.94 15.35 0.39
N MET A 326 1.85 15.07 1.31
CA MET A 326 1.52 14.51 2.61
C MET A 326 1.01 15.62 3.52
N GLN A 327 -0.08 15.32 4.25
CA GLN A 327 -0.59 16.18 5.32
C GLN A 327 0.26 16.04 6.59
#